data_AF-A0A140T9A7-F1
#
_entry.id   AF-A0A140T9A7-F1
#
_cell.length_a   1.000
_cell.length_b   1.000
_cell.length_c   1.000
_cell.angle_alpha   90.00
_cell.angle_beta   90.00
_cell.angle_gamma   90.00
#
_symmetry.space_group_name_H-M   'P 1'
#
loop_
_entity.id
_entity.type
_entity.pdbx_description
1 polymer ?
#
loop_
_entity_poly.entity_id
_entity_poly.type
_entity_poly.pdbx_seq_one_letter_code
_entity_poly.pdbx_strand_id
1 'polypeptide(L)'
;KILFLSSIIPFDCLLTVRALGGLLKFLGRRRIGVELEDYNVSVPILGFKKFMLTHLVNIDQDTYSVLQIFKSESHPSVYKVASGLKEGLSLFGILNRCHCKWGEKLL
;
A
#
# COMPACT_ATOMS: atom_id res chain seq x y z
N LYS A 1 -18.14 -21.38 4.04
CA LYS A 1 -16.78 -20.75 4.07
C LYS A 1 -16.13 -20.75 2.69
N ILE A 2 -16.00 -21.90 2.01
CA ILE A 2 -15.41 -21.98 0.65
C ILE A 2 -16.21 -21.16 -0.38
N LEU A 3 -17.55 -21.26 -0.38
CA LEU A 3 -18.41 -20.50 -1.31
C LEU A 3 -18.25 -18.97 -1.22
N PHE A 4 -17.99 -18.45 -0.01
CA PHE A 4 -17.71 -17.03 0.21
C PHE A 4 -16.31 -16.63 -0.27
N LEU A 5 -15.31 -17.49 -0.06
CA LEU A 5 -13.97 -17.23 -0.56
C LEU A 5 -13.94 -17.27 -2.09
N SER A 6 -14.66 -18.19 -2.73
CA SER A 6 -14.76 -18.26 -4.18
C SER A 6 -15.53 -17.08 -4.81
N SER A 7 -16.36 -16.36 -4.05
CA SER A 7 -17.03 -15.16 -4.57
C SER A 7 -16.13 -13.92 -4.57
N ILE A 8 -15.06 -13.93 -3.76
CA ILE A 8 -14.13 -12.79 -3.63
C ILE A 8 -12.80 -13.07 -4.33
N ILE A 9 -12.30 -14.30 -4.21
CA ILE A 9 -11.02 -14.74 -4.74
C ILE A 9 -11.28 -15.56 -6.02
N PRO A 10 -10.72 -15.15 -7.17
CA PRO A 10 -10.87 -15.89 -8.42
C PRO A 10 -10.01 -17.16 -8.38
N PHE A 11 -10.60 -18.30 -8.01
CA PHE A 11 -9.90 -19.59 -7.91
C PHE A 11 -9.47 -20.17 -9.27
N ASP A 12 -10.09 -19.68 -10.35
CA ASP A 12 -9.72 -19.93 -11.74
C ASP A 12 -8.44 -19.18 -12.15
N CYS A 13 -8.12 -18.05 -11.49
CA CYS A 13 -6.88 -17.32 -11.74
C CYS A 13 -5.73 -17.81 -10.85
N LEU A 14 -5.00 -18.81 -11.34
CA LEU A 14 -3.91 -19.46 -10.60
C LEU A 14 -2.83 -18.49 -10.11
N LEU A 15 -2.48 -17.47 -10.89
CA LEU A 15 -1.47 -16.48 -10.50
C LEU A 15 -1.93 -15.64 -9.31
N THR A 16 -3.18 -15.18 -9.31
CA THR A 16 -3.75 -14.40 -8.20
C THR A 16 -3.83 -15.23 -6.93
N VAL A 17 -4.27 -16.49 -7.02
CA VAL A 17 -4.33 -17.39 -5.85
C VAL A 17 -2.95 -17.65 -5.27
N ARG A 18 -1.94 -17.88 -6.12
CA ARG A 18 -0.54 -18.09 -5.69
C ARG A 18 0.05 -16.85 -5.05
N ALA A 19 -0.13 -15.68 -5.65
CA ALA A 19 0.34 -14.41 -5.11
C ALA A 19 -0.31 -14.11 -3.74
N LEU A 20 -1.63 -14.33 -3.63
CA LEU A 20 -2.37 -14.18 -2.38
C LEU A 20 -1.83 -15.12 -1.30
N GLY A 21 -1.66 -16.40 -1.62
CA GLY A 21 -1.09 -17.38 -0.68
C GLY A 21 0.34 -17.03 -0.25
N GLY A 22 1.17 -16.53 -1.18
CA GLY A 22 2.51 -16.03 -0.88
C GLY A 22 2.50 -14.85 0.09
N LEU A 23 1.62 -13.87 -0.14
CA LEU A 23 1.43 -12.71 0.74
C LEU A 23 0.96 -13.15 2.14
N LEU A 24 -0.07 -14.00 2.24
CA LEU A 24 -0.57 -14.49 3.52
C LEU A 24 0.51 -15.24 4.31
N LYS A 25 1.31 -16.07 3.64
CA LYS A 25 2.46 -16.77 4.24
C LYS A 25 3.52 -15.79 4.73
N PHE A 26 3.80 -14.74 3.97
CA PHE A 26 4.75 -13.69 4.36
C PHE A 26 4.25 -12.91 5.58
N LEU A 27 2.99 -12.46 5.58
CA LEU A 27 2.37 -11.75 6.70
C LEU A 27 2.43 -12.57 7.97
N GLY A 28 2.04 -13.86 7.91
CA GLY A 28 2.10 -14.78 9.04
C GLY A 28 3.54 -14.98 9.57
N ARG A 29 4.52 -15.15 8.68
CA ARG A 29 5.94 -15.29 9.06
C ARG A 29 6.51 -14.03 9.71
N ARG A 30 6.10 -12.85 9.26
CA ARG A 30 6.54 -11.56 9.81
C ARG A 30 5.72 -11.11 11.02
N ARG A 31 4.62 -11.80 11.34
CA ARG A 31 3.69 -11.45 12.43
C ARG A 31 3.20 -10.00 12.36
N ILE A 32 2.93 -9.49 11.15
CA ILE A 32 2.55 -8.09 10.93
C ILE A 32 1.30 -7.71 11.75
N GLY A 33 1.39 -6.63 12.54
CA GLY A 33 0.32 -6.12 13.40
C GLY A 33 0.16 -6.86 14.74
N VAL A 34 0.92 -7.93 14.97
CA VAL A 34 0.95 -8.72 16.22
C VAL A 34 2.40 -9.09 16.58
N GLU A 35 3.35 -8.20 16.26
CA GLU A 35 4.78 -8.45 16.36
C GLU A 35 5.22 -8.69 17.82
N LEU A 36 4.54 -8.04 18.77
CA LEU A 36 4.82 -8.10 20.20
C LEU A 36 3.88 -9.04 20.97
N GLU A 37 2.89 -9.63 20.29
CA GLU A 37 1.93 -10.55 20.89
C GLU A 37 2.51 -11.97 21.05
N ASP A 38 1.91 -12.76 21.94
CA ASP A 38 2.27 -14.16 22.17
C ASP A 38 2.29 -14.97 20.86
N TYR A 39 3.18 -15.94 20.77
CA TYR A 39 3.37 -16.76 19.56
C TYR A 39 2.07 -17.43 19.07
N ASN A 40 1.15 -17.73 19.98
CA ASN A 40 -0.14 -18.37 19.69
C ASN A 40 -1.14 -17.42 19.00
N VAL A 41 -0.90 -16.11 19.02
CA VAL A 41 -1.73 -15.12 18.33
C VAL A 41 -1.40 -15.16 16.83
N SER A 42 -2.40 -15.44 16.00
CA SER A 42 -2.29 -15.41 14.55
C SER A 42 -2.48 -14.00 14.01
N VAL A 43 -1.81 -13.66 12.90
CA VAL A 43 -2.03 -12.40 12.18
C VAL A 43 -3.50 -12.28 11.75
N PRO A 44 -4.24 -11.24 12.19
CA PRO A 44 -5.64 -11.08 11.82
C PRO A 44 -5.78 -10.62 10.38
N ILE A 45 -6.58 -11.32 9.58
CA ILE A 45 -6.98 -10.90 8.24
C ILE A 45 -8.43 -10.43 8.31
N LEU A 46 -8.62 -9.11 8.25
CA LEU A 46 -9.94 -8.49 8.41
C LEU A 46 -10.89 -8.79 7.25
N GLY A 47 -10.36 -9.01 6.05
CA GLY A 47 -11.16 -9.37 4.90
C GLY A 47 -10.38 -9.37 3.60
N PHE A 48 -11.02 -9.91 2.56
CA PHE A 48 -10.55 -9.83 1.18
C PHE A 48 -11.47 -8.90 0.41
N LYS A 49 -10.88 -8.05 -0.44
CA LYS A 49 -11.63 -7.16 -1.33
C LYS A 49 -11.10 -7.33 -2.75
N LYS A 50 -12.00 -7.63 -3.68
CA LYS A 50 -11.68 -7.63 -5.10
C LYS A 50 -11.45 -6.18 -5.56
N PHE A 51 -10.32 -5.94 -6.20
CA PHE A 51 -9.95 -4.64 -6.75
C PHE A 51 -9.89 -4.72 -8.26
N MET A 52 -10.57 -3.80 -8.96
CA MET A 52 -10.65 -3.73 -10.42
C MET A 52 -10.13 -2.37 -10.87
N LEU A 53 -9.38 -2.35 -11.97
CA LEU A 53 -8.79 -1.12 -12.52
C LEU A 53 -9.74 -0.30 -13.40
N THR A 54 -10.96 -0.81 -13.68
CA THR A 54 -11.88 -0.25 -14.68
C THR A 54 -12.33 1.18 -14.43
N HIS A 55 -12.29 1.64 -13.18
CA HIS A 55 -12.70 3.00 -12.79
C HIS A 55 -11.53 3.88 -12.37
N LEU A 56 -10.31 3.49 -12.75
CA LEU A 56 -9.08 4.23 -12.46
C LEU A 56 -8.43 4.67 -13.76
N VAL A 57 -7.84 5.86 -13.73
CA VAL A 57 -6.98 6.33 -14.82
C VAL A 57 -5.63 5.63 -14.66
N ASN A 58 -5.29 4.79 -15.63
CA ASN A 58 -3.97 4.17 -15.67
C ASN A 58 -2.94 5.18 -16.18
N ILE A 59 -1.86 5.36 -15.44
CA ILE A 59 -0.79 6.31 -15.74
C ILE A 59 0.53 5.53 -15.74
N ASP A 60 1.37 5.74 -16.74
CA ASP A 60 2.70 5.14 -16.78
C ASP A 60 3.68 5.84 -15.81
N GLN A 61 4.85 5.25 -15.62
CA GLN A 61 5.83 5.76 -14.68
C GLN A 61 6.36 7.14 -15.07
N ASP A 62 6.55 7.39 -16.36
CA ASP A 62 7.10 8.66 -16.86
C ASP A 62 6.10 9.80 -16.66
N THR A 63 4.83 9.58 -16.99
CA THR A 63 3.74 10.52 -16.78
C THR A 63 3.55 10.79 -15.29
N TYR A 64 3.57 9.76 -14.45
CA TYR A 64 3.49 9.91 -12.98
C TYR A 64 4.60 10.81 -12.44
N SER A 65 5.84 10.60 -12.93
CA SER A 65 7.01 11.38 -12.52
C SER A 65 7.01 12.82 -13.05
N VAL A 66 6.65 13.04 -14.31
CA VAL A 66 6.60 14.37 -14.94
C VAL A 66 5.49 15.23 -14.34
N LEU A 67 4.33 14.64 -14.03
CA LEU A 67 3.25 15.34 -13.34
C LEU A 67 3.58 15.69 -11.89
N GLN A 68 4.61 15.08 -11.32
CA GLN A 68 5.02 15.30 -9.92
C GLN A 68 3.84 15.12 -8.96
N ILE A 69 3.07 14.03 -9.10
CA ILE A 69 1.94 13.73 -8.22
C ILE A 69 2.41 13.73 -6.77
N PHE A 70 3.48 12.98 -6.53
CA PHE A 70 4.31 13.05 -5.32
C PHE A 70 5.75 13.31 -5.74
N LYS A 71 6.51 14.02 -4.92
CA LYS A 71 7.92 14.31 -5.20
C LYS A 71 8.72 14.28 -3.91
N SER A 72 9.58 13.27 -3.78
CA SER A 72 10.53 13.23 -2.67
C SER A 72 11.74 14.10 -2.98
N GLU A 73 12.03 15.07 -2.13
CA GLU A 73 13.23 15.90 -2.18
C GLU A 73 14.14 15.59 -1.00
N SER A 74 15.43 15.44 -1.30
CA SER A 74 16.47 15.25 -0.30
C SER A 74 16.67 16.52 0.50
N HIS A 75 16.78 16.40 1.82
CA HIS A 75 17.17 17.54 2.65
C HIS A 75 18.49 18.14 2.16
N PRO A 76 18.61 19.48 2.06
CA PRO A 76 19.86 20.15 1.63
C PRO A 76 21.02 20.00 2.62
N SER A 77 20.81 19.30 3.74
CA SER A 77 21.86 19.06 4.74
C SER A 77 22.47 17.71 4.46
N VAL A 78 23.78 17.67 4.21
CA VAL A 78 24.55 16.46 3.94
C VAL A 78 24.37 15.41 5.05
N TYR A 79 24.18 15.84 6.30
CA TYR A 79 23.96 14.97 7.46
C TYR A 79 22.59 14.27 7.50
N LYS A 80 21.64 14.68 6.65
CA LYS A 80 20.29 14.09 6.55
C LYS A 80 20.01 13.43 5.21
N VAL A 81 21.02 13.25 4.36
CA VAL A 81 20.86 12.69 3.01
C VAL A 81 20.28 11.25 3.05
N ALA A 82 20.63 10.45 4.05
CA ALA A 82 20.18 9.06 4.15
C ALA A 82 18.77 8.88 4.77
N SER A 83 18.23 9.87 5.49
CA SER A 83 16.98 9.72 6.25
C SER A 83 15.98 10.88 6.09
N GLY A 84 16.39 11.97 5.42
CA GLY A 84 15.65 13.22 5.33
C GLY A 84 14.98 13.42 3.98
N LEU A 85 14.29 12.41 3.46
CA LEU A 85 13.38 12.62 2.34
C LEU A 85 12.15 13.35 2.85
N LYS A 86 11.86 14.51 2.27
CA LYS A 86 10.64 15.26 2.53
C LYS A 86 9.86 15.37 1.23
N GLU A 87 8.55 15.58 1.36
CA GLU A 87 7.77 15.99 0.20
C GLU A 87 8.26 17.37 -0.26
N GLY A 88 8.66 17.44 -1.53
CA GLY A 88 9.06 18.65 -2.23
C GLY A 88 7.85 19.35 -2.86
N LEU A 89 8.11 20.15 -3.90
CA LEU A 89 7.03 20.78 -4.66
C LEU A 89 6.33 19.73 -5.55
N SER A 90 5.10 19.36 -5.20
CA SER A 90 4.29 18.34 -5.88
C SER A 90 2.81 18.72 -5.93
N LEU A 91 2.02 18.06 -6.79
CA LEU A 91 0.57 18.23 -6.82
C LEU A 91 -0.06 17.89 -5.48
N PHE A 92 0.36 16.78 -4.85
CA PHE A 92 -0.10 16.41 -3.51
C PHE A 92 0.20 17.49 -2.48
N GLY A 93 1.42 18.03 -2.45
CA GLY A 93 1.81 19.07 -1.51
C GLY A 93 1.01 20.37 -1.65
N ILE A 94 0.56 20.71 -2.87
CA ILE A 94 -0.28 21.89 -3.15
C ILE A 94 -1.74 21.63 -2.75
N LEU A 95 -2.27 20.45 -3.08
CA LEU A 95 -3.69 20.12 -2.94
C LEU A 95 -4.06 19.58 -1.55
N ASN A 96 -3.09 19.05 -0.80
CA ASN A 96 -3.35 18.50 0.52
C ASN A 96 -3.65 19.60 1.55
N ARG A 97 -4.94 19.74 1.85
CA ARG A 97 -5.48 20.60 2.91
C ARG A 97 -6.06 19.80 4.09
N CYS A 98 -5.75 18.51 4.18
CA CYS A 98 -6.28 17.65 5.23
C CYS A 98 -5.74 18.07 6.60
N HIS A 99 -6.63 18.17 7.59
CA HIS A 99 -6.27 18.55 8.96
C HIS A 99 -5.79 17.37 9.83
N CYS A 100 -5.85 16.14 9.31
CA CYS A 100 -5.45 14.95 10.03
C CYS A 100 -4.64 13.99 9.15
N LYS A 101 -3.80 13.19 9.82
CA LYS A 101 -2.90 12.23 9.14
C LYS A 101 -3.62 11.13 8.39
N TRP A 102 -4.84 10.79 8.78
CA TRP A 102 -5.66 9.81 8.06
C TRP A 102 -6.19 10.38 6.74
N GLY A 103 -6.65 11.63 6.74
CA GLY A 103 -7.07 12.32 5.53
C GLY A 103 -5.91 12.51 4.56
N GLU A 104 -4.75 12.94 5.08
CA GLU A 104 -3.50 13.07 4.31
C GLU A 104 -3.08 11.76 3.63
N LYS A 105 -3.27 10.60 4.29
CA LYS A 105 -2.94 9.28 3.71
C LYS A 105 -3.97 8.78 2.70
N LEU A 106 -5.20 9.30 2.74
CA LEU A 106 -6.30 8.88 1.88
C LEU A 106 -6.34 9.68 0.57
N LEU A 107 -5.86 10.92 0.60
CA LEU A 107 -5.69 11.80 -0.55
C LEU A 107 -4.53 11.32 -1.44
#